data_AF-A0AAJ6TKB9-F1
#
_entry.id   AF-A0AAJ6TKB9-F1
#
_cell.length_a   1.000
_cell.length_b   1.000
_cell.length_c   1.000
_cell.angle_alpha   90.00
_cell.angle_beta   90.00
_cell.angle_gamma   90.00
#
_symmetry.space_group_name_H-M   'P 1'
#
loop_
_entity.id
_entity.type
_entity.pdbx_description
1 polymer ?
#
loop_
_entity_poly.entity_id
_entity_poly.type
_entity_poly.pdbx_seq_one_letter_code
_entity_poly.pdbx_strand_id
1 'polypeptide(L)'
;MKVLYRALLSYFDDVANEAGKNGKSFSAVNYVKEEMKEMIRAYIVEAQWCNDRFVPPLNEYVRNGNISIGFMATTTVFFVVETARIKELEWLTSKAKISEAGCLFLRLMNDIVTHEFEQKREHCASAIECYMKEYGVSMNEAVKELQKTCADAWKDINEDCLKPAAISMNLLNVCVNNARATDVVYESNDAYTNASCLKGRISLLFVEQIPL
;
A
#
# COMPACT_ATOMS: atom_id res chain seq x y z
N MET A 1 15.44 13.92 -12.27
CA MET A 1 15.21 14.13 -10.82
C MET A 1 14.71 15.53 -10.44
N LYS A 2 15.33 16.65 -10.83
CA LYS A 2 14.87 18.01 -10.43
C LYS A 2 13.40 18.29 -10.74
N VAL A 3 12.89 17.83 -11.89
CA VAL A 3 11.48 17.97 -12.29
C VAL A 3 10.55 17.23 -11.32
N LEU A 4 10.81 15.94 -11.08
CA LEU A 4 10.02 15.11 -10.15
C LEU A 4 10.04 15.68 -8.72
N TYR A 5 11.20 16.17 -8.26
CA TYR A 5 11.32 16.77 -6.94
C TYR A 5 10.45 18.03 -6.79
N ARG A 6 10.42 18.90 -7.80
CA ARG A 6 9.53 20.08 -7.80
C ARG A 6 8.05 19.68 -7.86
N ALA A 7 7.71 18.68 -8.66
CA ALA A 7 6.34 18.16 -8.73
C ALA A 7 5.89 17.60 -7.38
N LEU A 8 6.76 16.88 -6.67
CA LEU A 8 6.47 16.37 -5.33
C LEU A 8 6.26 17.50 -4.30
N LEU A 9 7.07 18.57 -4.35
CA LEU A 9 6.87 19.73 -3.49
C LEU A 9 5.52 20.41 -3.76
N SER A 10 5.19 20.63 -5.04
CA SER A 10 3.89 21.19 -5.45
C SER A 10 2.73 20.32 -4.99
N TYR A 11 2.87 19.00 -5.08
CA TYR A 11 1.85 18.06 -4.63
C TYR A 11 1.55 18.21 -3.13
N PHE A 12 2.56 18.43 -2.28
CA PHE A 12 2.30 18.68 -0.86
C PHE A 12 1.55 19.99 -0.61
N ASP A 13 1.81 21.02 -1.41
CA ASP A 13 1.07 22.28 -1.35
C ASP A 13 -0.39 22.06 -1.78
N ASP A 14 -0.64 21.24 -2.80
CA ASP A 14 -1.99 20.88 -3.25
C ASP A 14 -2.76 20.09 -2.18
N VAL A 15 -2.13 19.10 -1.54
CA VAL A 15 -2.73 18.36 -0.41
C VAL A 15 -3.06 19.31 0.74
N ALA A 16 -2.17 20.27 1.03
CA ALA A 16 -2.39 21.25 2.09
C ALA A 16 -3.55 22.20 1.78
N ASN A 17 -3.63 22.66 0.53
CA ASN A 17 -4.73 23.51 0.06
C ASN A 17 -6.06 22.77 0.12
N GLU A 18 -6.11 21.50 -0.30
CA GLU A 18 -7.34 20.70 -0.29
C GLU A 18 -7.80 20.36 1.13
N ALA A 19 -6.87 20.08 2.04
CA ALA A 19 -7.17 19.97 3.46
C ALA A 19 -7.74 21.30 4.00
N GLY A 20 -7.09 22.43 3.68
CA GLY A 20 -7.50 23.76 4.11
C GLY A 20 -8.91 24.17 3.65
N LYS A 21 -9.30 23.85 2.40
CA LYS A 21 -10.66 24.10 1.88
C LYS A 21 -11.75 23.44 2.75
N ASN A 22 -11.41 22.32 3.38
CA ASN A 22 -12.30 21.57 4.25
C ASN A 22 -12.17 21.95 5.73
N GLY A 23 -11.50 23.07 6.05
CA GLY A 23 -11.33 23.58 7.42
C GLY A 23 -10.35 22.77 8.28
N LYS A 24 -9.44 22.01 7.66
CA LYS A 24 -8.59 21.02 8.34
C LYS A 24 -7.23 21.60 8.76
N SER A 25 -6.58 20.92 9.71
CA SER A 25 -5.28 21.35 10.21
C SER A 25 -4.18 21.23 9.15
N PHE A 26 -3.52 22.35 8.84
CA PHE A 26 -2.36 22.38 7.95
C PHE A 26 -1.21 21.48 8.44
N SER A 27 -1.12 21.23 9.76
CA SER A 27 -0.11 20.33 10.33
C SER A 27 -0.28 18.87 9.94
N ALA A 28 -1.47 18.45 9.48
CA ALA A 28 -1.75 17.08 9.05
C ALA A 28 -0.92 16.67 7.82
N VAL A 29 -0.56 17.64 6.97
CA VAL A 29 0.27 17.42 5.77
C VAL A 29 1.68 16.96 6.14
N ASN A 30 2.17 17.27 7.35
CA ASN A 30 3.47 16.79 7.79
C ASN A 30 3.50 15.26 7.90
N TYR A 31 2.40 14.61 8.28
CA TYR A 31 2.31 13.15 8.30
C TYR A 31 2.48 12.57 6.89
N VAL A 32 1.80 13.15 5.89
CA VAL A 32 1.96 12.77 4.47
C VAL A 32 3.41 12.92 4.02
N LYS A 33 4.08 14.02 4.40
CA LYS A 33 5.49 14.26 4.07
C LYS A 33 6.42 13.22 4.71
N GLU A 34 6.20 12.84 5.96
CA GLU A 34 7.02 11.83 6.63
C GLU A 34 6.81 10.43 6.02
N GLU A 35 5.57 10.01 5.76
CA GLU A 35 5.29 8.74 5.09
C GLU A 35 5.96 8.65 3.70
N MET A 36 5.92 9.73 2.92
CA MET A 36 6.60 9.78 1.62
C MET A 36 8.13 9.70 1.76
N LYS A 37 8.73 10.30 2.79
CA LYS A 37 10.18 10.19 3.04
C LYS A 37 10.57 8.76 3.40
N GLU A 38 9.81 8.09 4.26
CA GLU A 38 10.04 6.68 4.62
C GLU A 38 9.94 5.79 3.39
N MET A 39 8.91 5.97 2.55
CA MET A 39 8.75 5.24 1.29
C MET A 39 9.94 5.43 0.34
N ILE A 40 10.43 6.66 0.17
CA ILE A 40 11.61 6.94 -0.66
C ILE A 40 12.87 6.27 -0.10
N ARG A 41 13.05 6.25 1.23
CA ARG A 41 14.17 5.53 1.88
C ARG A 41 14.08 4.03 1.60
N ALA A 42 12.88 3.46 1.69
CA ALA A 42 12.65 2.04 1.38
C ALA A 42 12.95 1.71 -0.10
N TYR A 43 12.59 2.58 -1.04
CA TYR A 43 12.96 2.42 -2.45
C TYR A 43 14.47 2.43 -2.68
N ILE A 44 15.23 3.22 -1.92
CA ILE A 44 16.70 3.23 -2.02
C ILE A 44 17.26 1.87 -1.58
N VAL A 45 16.71 1.27 -0.52
CA VAL A 45 17.10 -0.07 -0.07
C VAL A 45 16.78 -1.12 -1.14
N GLU A 46 15.58 -1.08 -1.74
CA GLU A 46 15.23 -2.01 -2.83
C GLU A 46 16.14 -1.86 -4.04
N ALA A 47 16.49 -0.62 -4.42
CA ALA A 47 17.41 -0.36 -5.50
C ALA A 47 18.81 -0.91 -5.22
N GLN A 48 19.28 -0.85 -3.96
CA GLN A 48 20.53 -1.48 -3.54
C GLN A 48 20.45 -2.99 -3.66
N TRP A 49 19.40 -3.63 -3.13
CA TRP A 49 19.18 -5.07 -3.27
C TRP A 49 19.12 -5.51 -4.73
N CYS A 50 18.47 -4.73 -5.59
CA CYS A 50 18.42 -4.96 -7.03
C CYS A 50 19.81 -4.96 -7.65
N ASN A 51 20.60 -3.89 -7.41
CA ASN A 51 21.92 -3.71 -7.99
C ASN A 51 22.91 -4.77 -7.51
N ASP A 52 22.84 -5.14 -6.23
CA ASP A 52 23.73 -6.11 -5.62
C ASP A 52 23.27 -7.56 -5.86
N ARG A 53 22.12 -7.76 -6.52
CA ARG A 53 21.44 -9.06 -6.69
C ARG A 53 21.26 -9.77 -5.34
N PHE A 54 20.97 -9.00 -4.31
CA PHE A 54 20.83 -9.48 -2.95
C PHE A 54 19.40 -9.98 -2.72
N VAL A 55 19.30 -11.21 -2.21
CA VAL A 55 18.04 -11.79 -1.73
C VAL A 55 18.06 -11.73 -0.20
N PRO A 56 17.37 -10.78 0.44
CA PRO A 56 17.34 -10.66 1.90
C PRO A 56 16.59 -11.84 2.56
N PRO A 57 16.74 -12.04 3.88
CA PRO A 57 15.80 -12.82 4.68
C PRO A 57 14.37 -12.27 4.53
N LEU A 58 13.34 -13.14 4.60
CA LEU A 58 11.96 -12.76 4.35
C LEU A 58 11.45 -11.68 5.31
N ASN A 59 11.82 -11.77 6.59
CA ASN A 59 11.40 -10.78 7.58
C ASN A 59 12.00 -9.38 7.31
N GLU A 60 13.24 -9.33 6.82
CA GLU A 60 13.92 -8.10 6.43
C GLU A 60 13.30 -7.52 5.16
N TYR A 61 13.01 -8.39 4.18
CA TYR A 61 12.26 -8.03 2.97
C TYR A 61 10.92 -7.39 3.33
N VAL A 62 10.07 -8.10 4.09
CA VAL A 62 8.72 -7.64 4.45
C VAL A 62 8.77 -6.32 5.21
N ARG A 63 9.74 -6.12 6.11
CA ARG A 63 9.88 -4.85 6.84
C ARG A 63 10.10 -3.66 5.90
N ASN A 64 10.95 -3.82 4.88
CA ASN A 64 11.18 -2.76 3.90
C ASN A 64 10.05 -2.66 2.87
N GLY A 65 9.58 -3.81 2.38
CA GLY A 65 8.51 -3.94 1.39
C GLY A 65 7.17 -3.35 1.86
N ASN A 66 6.83 -3.51 3.14
CA ASN A 66 5.64 -2.91 3.73
C ASN A 66 5.68 -1.36 3.71
N ILE A 67 6.87 -0.77 3.66
CA ILE A 67 7.04 0.68 3.57
C ILE A 67 7.04 1.11 2.08
N SER A 68 7.77 0.40 1.23
CA SER A 68 7.91 0.73 -0.20
C SER A 68 6.61 0.58 -0.98
N ILE A 69 5.70 -0.29 -0.55
CA ILE A 69 4.42 -0.52 -1.22
C ILE A 69 3.46 0.68 -1.11
N GLY A 70 3.73 1.64 -0.22
CA GLY A 70 3.02 2.92 -0.18
C GLY A 70 1.59 2.87 0.39
N PHE A 71 1.20 1.77 1.04
CA PHE A 71 -0.12 1.65 1.69
C PHE A 71 -0.33 2.74 2.74
N MET A 72 0.65 2.98 3.61
CA MET A 72 0.55 4.04 4.63
C MET A 72 0.55 5.44 4.02
N ALA A 73 1.38 5.67 3.00
CA ALA A 73 1.43 6.96 2.31
C ALA A 73 0.07 7.30 1.67
N THR A 74 -0.54 6.36 0.96
CA THR A 74 -1.86 6.54 0.33
C THR A 74 -2.98 6.69 1.36
N THR A 75 -3.03 5.82 2.37
CA THR A 75 -4.03 5.88 3.47
C THR A 75 -3.96 7.21 4.20
N THR A 76 -2.75 7.70 4.50
CA THR A 76 -2.54 8.99 5.18
C THR A 76 -3.02 10.14 4.30
N VAL A 77 -2.73 10.14 3.00
CA VAL A 77 -3.25 11.15 2.07
C VAL A 77 -4.78 11.16 2.05
N PHE A 78 -5.42 10.00 1.87
CA PHE A 78 -6.88 9.90 1.83
C PHE A 78 -7.50 10.44 3.11
N PHE A 79 -6.94 10.06 4.26
CA PHE A 79 -7.43 10.50 5.55
C PHE A 79 -7.22 12.02 5.79
N VAL A 80 -6.09 12.58 5.36
CA VAL A 80 -5.85 14.03 5.45
C VAL A 80 -6.79 14.81 4.54
N VAL A 81 -7.04 14.33 3.33
CA VAL A 81 -7.96 14.99 2.40
C VAL A 81 -9.41 14.85 2.86
N GLU A 82 -9.78 13.79 3.58
CA GLU A 82 -11.16 13.54 4.02
C GLU A 82 -11.50 14.11 5.40
N THR A 83 -10.64 13.93 6.41
CA THR A 83 -10.97 14.21 7.82
C THR A 83 -9.88 14.95 8.61
N ALA A 84 -8.60 14.61 8.43
CA ALA A 84 -7.42 15.28 9.02
C ALA A 84 -7.44 15.58 10.54
N ARG A 85 -7.92 14.65 11.37
CA ARG A 85 -7.78 14.78 12.82
C ARG A 85 -6.44 14.22 13.28
N ILE A 86 -5.68 15.03 14.02
CA ILE A 86 -4.31 14.69 14.43
C ILE A 86 -4.24 13.42 15.28
N LYS A 87 -5.14 13.24 16.25
CA LYS A 87 -5.17 12.02 17.09
C LYS A 87 -5.36 10.73 16.28
N GLU A 88 -6.12 10.80 15.20
CA GLU A 88 -6.40 9.67 14.32
C GLU A 88 -5.20 9.38 13.42
N LEU A 89 -4.48 10.42 12.98
CA LEU A 89 -3.20 10.29 12.27
C LEU A 89 -2.10 9.72 13.16
N GLU A 90 -2.01 10.16 14.42
CA GLU A 90 -1.07 9.59 15.41
C GLU A 90 -1.32 8.09 15.59
N TRP A 91 -2.58 7.68 15.72
CA TRP A 91 -2.93 6.27 15.80
C TRP A 91 -2.63 5.49 14.50
N LEU A 92 -2.96 6.07 13.34
CA LEU A 92 -2.70 5.44 12.04
C LEU A 92 -1.21 5.14 11.88
N THR A 93 -0.37 6.12 12.22
CA THR A 93 1.10 6.05 12.10
C THR A 93 1.79 5.33 13.27
N SER A 94 1.08 5.01 14.36
CA SER A 94 1.65 4.25 15.49
C SER A 94 1.74 2.74 15.23
N LYS A 95 1.74 2.30 13.97
CA LYS A 95 1.75 0.89 13.56
C LYS A 95 0.58 0.09 14.16
N ALA A 96 -0.64 0.60 13.99
CA ALA A 96 -1.84 -0.13 14.33
C ALA A 96 -1.91 -1.47 13.58
N LYS A 97 -2.53 -2.48 14.20
CA LYS A 97 -2.62 -3.84 13.65
C LYS A 97 -3.26 -3.85 12.25
N ILE A 98 -4.36 -3.12 12.05
CA ILE A 98 -5.00 -2.95 10.72
C ILE A 98 -4.06 -2.33 9.68
N SER A 99 -3.22 -1.37 10.09
CA SER A 99 -2.27 -0.70 9.20
C SER A 99 -1.18 -1.67 8.76
N GLU A 100 -0.59 -2.40 9.71
CA GLU A 100 0.44 -3.41 9.40
C GLU A 100 -0.12 -4.54 8.54
N ALA A 101 -1.34 -5.00 8.83
CA ALA A 101 -2.03 -6.01 8.06
C ALA A 101 -2.34 -5.53 6.64
N GLY A 102 -2.80 -4.28 6.46
CA GLY A 102 -3.05 -3.69 5.15
C GLY A 102 -1.77 -3.57 4.30
N CYS A 103 -0.67 -3.12 4.90
CA CYS A 103 0.65 -3.07 4.23
C CYS A 103 1.10 -4.47 3.79
N LEU A 104 1.05 -5.45 4.71
CA LEU A 104 1.47 -6.81 4.44
C LEU A 104 0.63 -7.44 3.34
N PHE A 105 -0.69 -7.30 3.42
CA PHE A 105 -1.63 -7.80 2.43
C PHE A 105 -1.30 -7.24 1.04
N LEU A 106 -1.20 -5.92 0.90
CA LEU A 106 -0.91 -5.30 -0.39
C LEU A 106 0.48 -5.68 -0.92
N ARG A 107 1.50 -5.75 -0.06
CA ARG A 107 2.86 -6.16 -0.46
C ARG A 107 2.87 -7.56 -1.05
N LEU A 108 2.30 -8.52 -0.32
CA LEU A 108 2.29 -9.93 -0.75
C LEU A 108 1.40 -10.14 -1.97
N MET A 109 0.25 -9.46 -2.04
CA MET A 109 -0.64 -9.57 -3.20
C MET A 109 0.02 -9.01 -4.46
N ASN A 110 0.73 -7.88 -4.36
CA ASN A 110 1.51 -7.35 -5.47
C ASN A 110 2.57 -8.37 -5.90
N ASP A 111 3.44 -8.84 -4.98
CA ASP A 111 4.52 -9.79 -5.30
C ASP A 111 4.01 -11.05 -6.01
N ILE A 112 2.87 -11.60 -5.56
CA ILE A 112 2.28 -12.81 -6.17
C ILE A 112 1.81 -12.54 -7.59
N VAL A 113 1.13 -11.41 -7.82
CA VAL A 113 0.50 -11.11 -9.12
C VAL A 113 1.50 -10.57 -10.13
N THR A 114 2.48 -9.77 -9.70
CA THR A 114 3.49 -9.17 -10.56
C THR A 114 4.67 -10.10 -10.85
N HIS A 115 4.81 -11.20 -10.11
CA HIS A 115 5.98 -12.08 -10.14
C HIS A 115 6.52 -12.37 -11.55
N GLU A 116 5.67 -12.92 -12.43
CA GLU A 116 6.10 -13.33 -13.77
C GLU A 116 6.60 -12.14 -14.61
N PHE A 117 5.96 -10.98 -14.46
CA PHE A 117 6.36 -9.75 -15.14
C PHE A 117 7.67 -9.20 -14.58
N GLU A 118 7.85 -9.24 -13.26
CA GLU A 118 9.04 -8.71 -12.58
C GLU A 118 10.29 -9.55 -12.86
N GLN A 119 10.14 -10.88 -12.94
CA GLN A 119 11.23 -11.78 -13.33
C GLN A 119 11.74 -11.49 -14.75
N LYS A 120 10.88 -11.04 -15.67
CA LYS A 120 11.27 -10.70 -17.05
C LYS A 120 12.13 -9.44 -17.16
N ARG A 121 12.15 -8.57 -16.14
CA ARG A 121 12.89 -7.29 -16.16
C ARG A 121 14.11 -7.26 -15.23
N GLU A 122 14.58 -8.42 -14.77
CA GLU A 122 15.68 -8.56 -13.80
C GLU A 122 15.44 -7.70 -12.53
N HIS A 123 14.22 -7.73 -11.98
CA HIS A 123 13.90 -7.02 -10.74
C HIS A 123 14.64 -7.59 -9.53
N CYS A 124 14.77 -6.79 -8.46
CA CYS A 124 15.08 -7.32 -7.12
C CYS A 124 14.13 -8.46 -6.71
N ALA A 125 14.62 -9.30 -5.78
CA ALA A 125 13.86 -10.40 -5.22
C ALA A 125 12.54 -9.94 -4.59
N SER A 126 11.46 -10.68 -4.85
CA SER A 126 10.16 -10.50 -4.19
C SER A 126 10.07 -11.36 -2.92
N ALA A 127 8.94 -11.28 -2.20
CA ALA A 127 8.66 -12.19 -1.10
C ALA A 127 8.75 -13.67 -1.52
N ILE A 128 8.46 -14.00 -2.79
CA ILE A 128 8.53 -15.39 -3.29
C ILE A 128 9.99 -15.88 -3.26
N GLU A 129 10.94 -15.14 -3.84
CA GLU A 129 12.36 -15.51 -3.82
C GLU A 129 12.90 -15.56 -2.39
N CYS A 130 12.52 -14.59 -1.54
CA CYS A 130 12.95 -14.55 -0.15
C CYS A 130 12.43 -15.78 0.62
N TYR A 131 11.16 -16.15 0.44
CA TYR A 131 10.55 -17.32 1.08
C TYR A 131 11.20 -18.62 0.59
N MET A 132 11.37 -18.79 -0.73
CA MET A 132 12.03 -19.97 -1.30
C MET A 132 13.47 -20.13 -0.78
N LYS A 133 14.22 -19.03 -0.69
CA LYS A 133 15.60 -19.04 -0.18
C LYS A 133 15.66 -19.40 1.30
N GLU A 134 14.73 -18.89 2.11
CA GLU A 134 14.73 -19.08 3.56
C GLU A 134 14.30 -20.50 3.96
N TYR A 135 13.26 -21.03 3.30
CA TYR A 135 12.65 -22.32 3.68
C TYR A 135 13.04 -23.49 2.76
N GLY A 136 13.76 -23.23 1.66
CA GLY A 136 14.19 -24.28 0.72
C GLY A 136 13.05 -24.98 -0.02
N VAL A 137 11.93 -24.27 -0.22
CA VAL A 137 10.70 -24.80 -0.83
C VAL A 137 10.58 -24.41 -2.31
N SER A 138 9.67 -25.08 -3.03
CA SER A 138 9.33 -24.70 -4.40
C SER A 138 8.57 -23.38 -4.46
N MET A 139 8.54 -22.76 -5.64
CA MET A 139 7.75 -21.55 -5.89
C MET A 139 6.26 -21.74 -5.58
N ASN A 140 5.67 -22.87 -5.99
CA ASN A 140 4.26 -23.15 -5.74
C ASN A 140 3.94 -23.26 -4.26
N GLU A 141 4.85 -23.84 -3.46
CA GLU A 141 4.72 -23.91 -2.01
C GLU A 141 4.86 -22.52 -1.39
N ALA A 142 5.85 -21.72 -1.82
CA ALA A 142 6.02 -20.35 -1.35
C ALA A 142 4.77 -19.49 -1.63
N VAL A 143 4.26 -19.49 -2.87
CA VAL A 143 3.04 -18.76 -3.25
C VAL A 143 1.85 -19.19 -2.39
N LYS A 144 1.68 -20.49 -2.17
CA LYS A 144 0.58 -21.01 -1.33
C LYS A 144 0.67 -20.53 0.11
N GLU A 145 1.86 -20.51 0.71
CA GLU A 145 2.04 -20.00 2.07
C GLU A 145 1.85 -18.48 2.15
N LEU A 146 2.35 -17.72 1.17
CA LEU A 146 2.13 -16.28 1.10
C LEU A 146 0.64 -15.92 0.93
N GLN A 147 -0.13 -16.69 0.15
CA GLN A 147 -1.59 -16.52 0.03
C GLN A 147 -2.32 -16.77 1.35
N LYS A 148 -1.87 -17.73 2.17
CA LYS A 148 -2.43 -17.92 3.52
C LYS A 148 -2.14 -16.71 4.40
N THR A 149 -0.92 -16.18 4.34
CA THR A 149 -0.54 -14.95 5.06
C THR A 149 -1.41 -13.76 4.62
N CYS A 150 -1.75 -13.63 3.33
CA CYS A 150 -2.72 -12.64 2.86
C CYS A 150 -4.11 -12.84 3.50
N ALA A 151 -4.59 -14.08 3.57
CA ALA A 151 -5.88 -14.38 4.20
C ALA A 151 -5.88 -14.09 5.71
N ASP A 152 -4.76 -14.31 6.40
CA ASP A 152 -4.60 -13.99 7.82
C ASP A 152 -4.54 -12.47 8.04
N ALA A 153 -3.84 -11.72 7.19
CA ALA A 153 -3.87 -10.25 7.23
C ALA A 153 -5.30 -9.69 7.07
N TRP A 154 -6.12 -10.28 6.20
CA TRP A 154 -7.54 -9.92 6.08
C TRP A 154 -8.34 -10.19 7.38
N LYS A 155 -8.05 -11.28 8.09
CA LYS A 155 -8.69 -11.55 9.39
C LYS A 155 -8.29 -10.51 10.43
N ASP A 156 -7.04 -10.08 10.43
CA ASP A 156 -6.55 -9.04 11.33
C ASP A 156 -7.22 -7.68 11.06
N ILE A 157 -7.39 -7.31 9.78
CA ILE A 157 -8.16 -6.12 9.38
C ILE A 157 -9.61 -6.21 9.91
N ASN A 158 -10.25 -7.37 9.78
CA ASN A 158 -11.61 -7.58 10.24
C ASN A 158 -11.72 -7.52 11.77
N GLU A 159 -10.75 -8.06 12.51
CA GLU A 159 -10.76 -8.04 13.97
C GLU A 159 -10.74 -6.60 14.52
N ASP A 160 -9.89 -5.74 13.96
CA ASP A 160 -9.81 -4.33 14.37
C ASP A 160 -11.12 -3.57 14.09
N CYS A 161 -11.87 -3.97 13.07
CA CYS A 161 -13.19 -3.40 12.78
C CYS A 161 -14.28 -3.82 13.79
N LEU A 162 -14.11 -4.94 14.50
CA LEU A 162 -15.10 -5.44 15.46
C LEU A 162 -15.00 -4.78 16.85
N LYS A 163 -13.90 -4.11 17.16
CA LYS A 163 -13.65 -3.44 18.45
C LYS A 163 -13.29 -1.95 18.26
N PRO A 164 -14.19 -1.11 17.71
CA PRO A 164 -13.86 0.26 17.33
C PRO A 164 -13.68 1.23 18.52
N ALA A 165 -13.64 0.76 19.76
CA ALA A 165 -13.76 1.59 20.96
C ALA A 165 -12.68 2.68 21.11
N ALA A 166 -11.57 2.61 20.35
CA ALA A 166 -10.47 3.57 20.42
C ALA A 166 -10.37 4.56 19.24
N ILE A 167 -11.08 4.36 18.11
CA ILE A 167 -10.89 5.11 16.85
C ILE A 167 -12.22 5.34 16.12
N SER A 168 -12.33 6.38 15.28
CA SER A 168 -13.52 6.52 14.43
C SER A 168 -13.61 5.45 13.35
N MET A 169 -14.86 5.08 13.06
CA MET A 169 -15.18 4.23 11.91
C MET A 169 -14.73 4.84 10.58
N ASN A 170 -14.59 6.16 10.48
CA ASN A 170 -14.11 6.80 9.25
C ASN A 170 -12.68 6.37 8.93
N LEU A 171 -11.77 6.42 9.92
CA LEU A 171 -10.38 5.99 9.69
C LEU A 171 -10.29 4.49 9.34
N LEU A 172 -11.06 3.66 10.07
CA LEU A 172 -11.12 2.22 9.79
C LEU A 172 -11.62 1.96 8.37
N ASN A 173 -12.66 2.68 7.93
CA ASN A 173 -13.19 2.58 6.57
C ASN A 173 -12.14 2.96 5.51
N VAL A 174 -11.32 3.99 5.74
CA VAL A 174 -10.24 4.35 4.80
C VAL A 174 -9.24 3.19 4.67
N CYS A 175 -8.82 2.59 5.79
CA CYS A 175 -7.89 1.46 5.78
C CYS A 175 -8.48 0.23 5.06
N VAL A 176 -9.71 -0.14 5.41
CA VAL A 176 -10.42 -1.28 4.82
C VAL A 176 -10.67 -1.04 3.33
N ASN A 177 -11.09 0.16 2.93
CA ASN A 177 -11.36 0.45 1.52
C ASN A 177 -10.09 0.50 0.69
N ASN A 178 -8.95 0.89 1.27
CA ASN A 178 -7.66 0.78 0.60
C ASN A 178 -7.29 -0.70 0.37
N ALA A 179 -7.48 -1.56 1.37
CA ALA A 179 -7.29 -3.00 1.20
C ALA A 179 -8.27 -3.62 0.17
N ARG A 180 -9.54 -3.18 0.14
CA ARG A 180 -10.49 -3.61 -0.91
C ARG A 180 -10.09 -3.12 -2.30
N ALA A 181 -9.55 -1.91 -2.41
CA ALA A 181 -9.06 -1.39 -3.68
C ALA A 181 -7.92 -2.26 -4.21
N THR A 182 -7.03 -2.72 -3.33
CA THR A 182 -6.01 -3.72 -3.66
C THR A 182 -6.62 -5.00 -4.25
N ASP A 183 -7.61 -5.61 -3.61
CA ASP A 183 -8.28 -6.81 -4.16
C ASP A 183 -8.81 -6.55 -5.57
N VAL A 184 -9.48 -5.42 -5.78
CA VAL A 184 -10.05 -5.05 -7.09
C VAL A 184 -8.97 -4.85 -8.15
N VAL A 185 -7.87 -4.22 -7.78
CA VAL A 185 -6.76 -3.89 -8.70
C VAL A 185 -5.93 -5.12 -9.05
N TYR A 186 -5.80 -6.08 -8.13
CA TYR A 186 -4.99 -7.29 -8.31
C TYR A 186 -5.81 -8.57 -8.55
N GLU A 187 -7.13 -8.47 -8.72
CA GLU A 187 -8.06 -9.61 -8.85
C GLU A 187 -7.65 -10.60 -9.96
N SER A 188 -7.17 -10.08 -11.10
CA SER A 188 -6.84 -10.91 -12.27
C SER A 188 -5.43 -10.67 -12.82
N ASN A 189 -4.86 -9.49 -12.58
CA ASN A 189 -3.53 -9.09 -13.02
C ASN A 189 -3.15 -7.81 -12.27
N ASP A 190 -1.95 -7.25 -12.49
CA ASP A 190 -1.61 -5.90 -12.09
C ASP A 190 -2.38 -4.88 -12.95
N ALA A 191 -3.63 -4.62 -12.56
CA ALA A 191 -4.50 -3.70 -13.26
C ALA A 191 -4.16 -2.23 -12.98
N TYR A 192 -3.25 -1.96 -12.04
CA TYR A 192 -2.71 -0.62 -11.82
C TYR A 192 -1.75 -0.25 -12.94
N THR A 193 -0.81 -1.13 -13.26
CA THR A 193 0.11 -0.96 -14.39
C THR A 193 -0.60 -1.17 -15.73
N ASN A 194 -1.46 -2.20 -15.82
CA ASN A 194 -2.24 -2.50 -17.02
C ASN A 194 -3.74 -2.24 -16.80
N ALA A 195 -4.13 -0.97 -16.93
CA ALA A 195 -5.49 -0.49 -16.69
C ALA A 195 -6.57 -1.07 -17.62
N SER A 196 -6.22 -1.90 -18.61
CA SER A 196 -7.20 -2.54 -19.48
C SER A 196 -8.23 -3.38 -18.71
N CYS A 197 -7.81 -4.05 -17.63
CA CYS A 197 -8.68 -4.83 -16.76
C CYS A 197 -9.67 -3.98 -15.95
N LEU A 198 -9.35 -2.70 -15.70
CA LEU A 198 -10.25 -1.77 -14.98
C LEU A 198 -11.21 -1.01 -15.90
N LYS A 199 -11.02 -1.07 -17.23
CA LYS A 199 -11.80 -0.27 -18.20
C LYS A 199 -13.31 -0.46 -18.04
N GLY A 200 -13.77 -1.70 -17.86
CA GLY A 200 -15.19 -2.00 -17.66
C GLY A 200 -15.74 -1.39 -16.36
N ARG A 201 -15.00 -1.55 -15.25
CA ARG A 201 -15.36 -0.97 -13.95
C ARG A 201 -15.38 0.57 -14.01
N ILE A 202 -14.41 1.20 -14.67
CA ILE A 202 -14.36 2.65 -14.87
C ILE A 202 -15.54 3.14 -15.70
N SER A 203 -15.88 2.44 -16.78
CA SER A 203 -17.04 2.78 -17.63
C SER A 203 -18.34 2.79 -16.81
N LEU A 204 -18.58 1.71 -16.04
CA LEU A 204 -19.76 1.59 -15.20
C LEU A 204 -19.85 2.63 -14.08
N LEU A 205 -18.71 3.05 -13.53
CA LEU A 205 -18.68 4.00 -12.40
C LEU A 205 -18.74 5.48 -12.84
N PHE A 206 -18.18 5.81 -14.01
CA PHE A 206 -17.92 7.20 -14.39
C PHE A 206 -18.42 7.61 -15.78
N VAL A 207 -18.92 6.67 -16.59
CA VAL A 207 -19.35 6.94 -17.98
C VAL A 207 -20.81 6.56 -18.19
N GLU A 208 -21.20 5.36 -17.79
CA GLU A 208 -22.54 4.82 -17.99
C GLU A 208 -23.48 5.29 -16.88
N GLN A 209 -24.69 5.73 -17.27
CA GLN A 209 -25.73 6.07 -16.31
C GLN A 209 -26.50 4.81 -15.93
N ILE A 210 -26.87 4.70 -14.64
CA ILE A 210 -27.79 3.66 -14.19
C ILE A 210 -29.15 3.92 -14.86
N PRO A 211 -29.70 2.97 -15.64
CA PRO A 211 -31.04 3.12 -16.19
C PRO A 211 -32.06 3.34 -15.08
N LEU A 212 -32.90 4.35 -15.24
CA LEU A 212 -34.00 4.68 -14.33
C LEU A 212 -35.18 3.73 -14.51
#